data_AF-A0A2M9WDB2-F1
#
_entry.id   AF-A0A2M9WDB2-F1
#
_cell.length_a   1.000
_cell.length_b   1.000
_cell.length_c   1.000
_cell.angle_alpha   90.00
_cell.angle_beta   90.00
_cell.angle_gamma   90.00
#
_symmetry.space_group_name_H-M   'P 1'
#
loop_
_entity.id
_entity.type
_entity.pdbx_description
1 polymer ?
#
loop_
_entity_poly.entity_id
_entity_poly.type
_entity_poly.pdbx_seq_one_letter_code
_entity_poly.pdbx_strand_id
1 'polypeptide(L)'
;MHRNRMNKLTDIVLGEAVVMLLARDDSLTATSVATRLEAMATGEADPARREAIMLALGEVQAELSRSRESRDATALAFDPSQPPGRGKKN
;
A
#
# COMPACT_ATOMS: atom_id res chain seq x y z
N MET A 1 10.65 -10.67 -21.46
CA MET A 1 10.50 -9.25 -21.85
C MET A 1 9.14 -8.66 -21.43
N HIS A 2 8.02 -9.38 -21.55
CA HIS A 2 6.67 -8.87 -21.21
C HIS A 2 6.51 -8.42 -19.75
N ARG A 3 7.06 -9.19 -18.79
CA ARG A 3 6.99 -8.88 -17.36
C ARG A 3 7.70 -7.58 -16.97
N ASN A 4 8.81 -7.25 -17.64
CA ASN A 4 9.51 -5.97 -17.43
C ASN A 4 8.65 -4.79 -17.94
N ARG A 5 7.97 -4.95 -19.08
CA ARG A 5 7.06 -3.92 -19.59
C ARG A 5 5.88 -3.70 -18.65
N MET A 6 5.30 -4.77 -18.10
CA MET A 6 4.20 -4.65 -17.15
C MET A 6 4.64 -3.96 -15.86
N ASN A 7 5.77 -4.36 -15.26
CA ASN A 7 6.30 -3.71 -14.05
C ASN A 7 6.53 -2.21 -14.26
N LYS A 8 7.13 -1.82 -15.39
CA LYS A 8 7.31 -0.41 -15.74
C LYS A 8 5.98 0.32 -15.87
N LEU A 9 4.97 -0.32 -16.45
CA LEU A 9 3.64 0.28 -16.57
C LEU A 9 2.97 0.45 -15.20
N THR A 10 3.14 -0.53 -14.30
CA THR A 10 2.71 -0.44 -12.90
C THR A 10 3.36 0.75 -12.20
N ASP A 11 4.68 0.92 -12.32
CA ASP A 11 5.42 2.04 -11.73
C ASP A 11 4.95 3.40 -12.27
N ILE A 12 4.72 3.47 -13.60
CA ILE A 12 4.21 4.68 -14.26
C ILE A 12 2.83 5.06 -13.71
N VAL A 13 1.91 4.09 -13.68
CA VAL A 13 0.53 4.31 -13.20
C VAL A 13 0.51 4.71 -11.73
N LEU A 14 1.36 4.11 -10.89
CA LEU A 14 1.51 4.49 -9.50
C LEU A 14 2.01 5.94 -9.37
N GLY A 15 3.03 6.31 -10.15
CA GLY A 15 3.55 7.67 -10.21
C GLY A 15 2.48 8.69 -10.65
N GLU A 16 1.68 8.36 -11.65
CA GLU A 16 0.56 9.20 -12.10
C GLU A 16 -0.49 9.39 -11.01
N ALA A 17 -0.86 8.33 -10.28
CA ALA A 17 -1.79 8.44 -9.16
C ALA A 17 -1.27 9.40 -8.08
N VAL A 18 0.02 9.32 -7.75
CA VAL A 18 0.69 10.22 -6.79
C VAL A 18 0.70 11.66 -7.30
N VAL A 19 1.08 11.89 -8.56
CA VAL A 19 1.07 13.24 -9.16
C VAL A 19 -0.32 13.86 -9.12
N MET A 20 -1.37 13.08 -9.37
CA MET A 20 -2.74 13.58 -9.33
C MET A 20 -3.24 13.93 -7.93
N LEU A 21 -2.75 13.25 -6.89
CA LEU A 21 -3.02 13.63 -5.50
C LEU A 21 -2.30 14.94 -5.14
N LEU A 22 -1.03 15.05 -5.52
CA LEU A 22 -0.24 16.27 -5.29
C LEU A 22 -0.83 17.48 -6.02
N ALA A 23 -1.32 17.29 -7.25
CA ALA A 23 -1.95 18.36 -8.03
C ALA A 23 -3.27 18.87 -7.43
N ARG A 24 -3.87 18.13 -6.50
CA ARG A 24 -5.13 18.49 -5.81
C ARG A 24 -4.91 18.97 -4.39
N ASP A 25 -3.66 19.09 -3.94
CA ASP A 25 -3.28 19.29 -2.54
C ASP A 25 -3.94 18.25 -1.59
N ASP A 26 -4.21 17.04 -2.11
CA ASP A 26 -4.77 15.94 -1.33
C ASP A 26 -3.68 15.32 -0.44
N SER A 27 -4.09 14.74 0.68
CA SER A 27 -3.18 14.03 1.58
C SER A 27 -2.46 12.90 0.83
N LEU A 28 -1.13 12.79 0.92
CA LEU A 28 -0.38 11.68 0.33
C LEU A 28 -0.27 10.52 1.33
N THR A 29 -1.34 9.74 1.45
CA THR A 29 -1.41 8.54 2.29
C THR A 29 -1.64 7.30 1.44
N ALA A 30 -1.22 6.12 1.90
CA ALA A 30 -1.43 4.89 1.15
C ALA A 30 -2.94 4.60 0.90
N THR A 31 -3.83 5.01 1.80
CA THR A 31 -5.29 4.97 1.56
C THR A 31 -5.71 5.90 0.43
N SER A 32 -5.24 7.15 0.41
CA SER A 32 -5.57 8.09 -0.67
C SER A 32 -5.06 7.60 -2.04
N VAL A 33 -3.87 6.97 -2.08
CA VAL A 33 -3.31 6.38 -3.30
C VAL A 33 -4.17 5.20 -3.76
N ALA A 34 -4.57 4.31 -2.85
CA ALA A 34 -5.45 3.20 -3.18
C ALA A 34 -6.80 3.67 -3.76
N THR A 35 -7.46 4.63 -3.10
CA THR A 35 -8.71 5.23 -3.61
C THR A 35 -8.52 5.90 -4.97
N ARG A 36 -7.38 6.56 -5.20
CA ARG A 36 -7.07 7.18 -6.50
C ARG A 36 -6.91 6.12 -7.60
N LEU A 37 -6.20 5.03 -7.31
CA LEU A 37 -6.01 3.91 -8.23
C LEU A 37 -7.34 3.20 -8.56
N GLU A 38 -8.21 2.99 -7.59
CA GLU A 38 -9.56 2.43 -7.81
C GLU A 38 -10.41 3.30 -8.75
N ALA A 39 -10.36 4.62 -8.55
CA ALA A 39 -11.03 5.57 -9.43
C ALA A 39 -10.45 5.55 -10.85
N MET A 40 -9.12 5.40 -10.99
CA MET A 40 -8.46 5.25 -12.30
C MET A 40 -8.87 3.94 -13.00
N ALA A 41 -8.99 2.83 -12.26
CA ALA A 41 -9.37 1.53 -12.84
C ALA A 41 -10.80 1.52 -13.41
N THR A 42 -11.72 2.25 -12.76
CA THR A 42 -13.13 2.29 -13.14
C THR A 42 -13.34 2.98 -14.50
N GLY A 43 -12.51 3.98 -14.84
CA GLY A 43 -12.56 4.71 -16.10
C GLY A 43 -11.60 4.23 -17.18
N GLU A 44 -10.77 3.23 -16.90
CA GLU A 44 -9.71 2.80 -17.82
C GLU A 44 -10.25 1.95 -18.97
N ALA A 45 -9.90 2.26 -20.22
CA ALA A 45 -10.31 1.51 -21.40
C ALA A 45 -9.26 0.50 -21.87
N ASP A 46 -7.97 0.79 -21.67
CA ASP A 46 -6.86 -0.09 -22.04
C ASP A 46 -6.74 -1.25 -21.04
N PRO A 47 -6.93 -2.51 -21.46
CA PRO A 47 -6.84 -3.66 -20.58
C PRO A 47 -5.44 -3.84 -19.96
N ALA A 48 -4.37 -3.52 -20.69
CA ALA A 48 -3.01 -3.64 -20.16
C ALA A 48 -2.74 -2.59 -19.07
N ARG A 49 -3.26 -1.37 -19.27
CA ARG A 49 -3.19 -0.31 -18.26
C ARG A 49 -4.06 -0.62 -17.06
N ARG A 50 -5.25 -1.20 -17.26
CA ARG A 50 -6.12 -1.66 -16.18
C ARG A 50 -5.45 -2.75 -15.33
N GLU A 51 -4.78 -3.70 -15.96
CA GLU A 51 -4.00 -4.73 -15.26
C GLU A 51 -2.88 -4.10 -14.42
N ALA A 52 -2.13 -3.14 -14.99
CA ALA A 52 -1.11 -2.40 -14.25
C ALA A 52 -1.67 -1.62 -13.05
N ILE A 53 -2.83 -0.97 -13.20
CA ILE A 53 -3.53 -0.29 -12.09
C ILE A 53 -3.88 -1.29 -10.97
N MET A 54 -4.41 -2.46 -11.33
CA MET A 54 -4.76 -3.51 -10.36
C MET A 54 -3.53 -4.05 -9.62
N LEU A 55 -2.40 -4.22 -10.31
CA LEU A 55 -1.14 -4.63 -9.70
C LEU A 55 -0.63 -3.57 -8.71
N ALA A 56 -0.60 -2.30 -9.12
CA ALA A 56 -0.19 -1.19 -8.25
C ALA A 56 -1.10 -1.10 -7.00
N LEU A 57 -2.41 -1.27 -7.19
CA LEU A 57 -3.37 -1.28 -6.09
C LEU A 57 -3.07 -2.41 -5.09
N GLY A 58 -2.79 -3.61 -5.59
CA GLY A 58 -2.39 -4.76 -4.77
C GLY A 58 -1.12 -4.50 -3.96
N GLU A 59 -0.11 -3.88 -4.57
CA GLU A 59 1.14 -3.52 -3.89
C GLU A 59 0.90 -2.51 -2.75
N VAL A 60 0.12 -1.46 -3.00
CA VAL A 60 -0.23 -0.45 -1.99
C VAL A 60 -1.03 -1.07 -0.85
N GLN A 61 -1.99 -1.95 -1.13
CA GLN A 61 -2.80 -2.63 -0.12
C GLN A 61 -1.98 -3.64 0.72
N ALA A 62 -1.03 -4.34 0.09
CA ALA A 62 -0.13 -5.22 0.80
C ALA A 62 0.77 -4.45 1.78
N GLU A 63 1.31 -3.30 1.35
CA GLU A 63 2.15 -2.47 2.21
C GLU A 63 1.34 -1.81 3.35
N LEU A 64 0.08 -1.42 3.09
CA LEU A 64 -0.85 -0.96 4.12
C LEU A 64 -1.04 -2.01 5.23
N SER A 65 -1.26 -3.26 4.84
CA SER A 65 -1.47 -4.37 5.78
C SER A 65 -0.22 -4.62 6.61
N ARG A 66 0.95 -4.70 5.95
CA ARG A 66 2.24 -4.91 6.62
C ARG A 66 2.61 -3.78 7.58
N SER A 67 2.36 -2.53 7.18
CA SER A 67 2.60 -1.35 8.03
C SER A 67 1.73 -1.36 9.30
N ARG A 68 0.50 -1.89 9.22
CA ARG A 68 -0.38 -2.04 10.39
C ARG A 68 0.12 -3.13 11.34
N GLU A 69 0.46 -4.30 10.81
CA GLU A 69 1.03 -5.40 11.60
C GLU A 69 2.28 -4.97 12.37
N SER A 70 3.16 -4.20 11.74
CA SER A 70 4.36 -3.66 12.39
C SER A 70 4.05 -2.71 13.55
N ARG A 71 3.03 -1.84 13.39
CA ARG A 71 2.60 -0.92 14.46
C ARG A 71 1.97 -1.66 15.62
N ASP A 72 1.13 -2.65 15.35
CA ASP A 72 0.50 -3.48 16.39
C ASP A 72 1.55 -4.28 17.16
N ALA A 73 2.53 -4.88 16.47
CA ALA A 73 3.64 -5.58 17.12
C ALA A 73 4.46 -4.64 18.04
N THR A 74 4.67 -3.40 17.61
CA THR A 74 5.36 -2.38 18.43
C THR A 74 4.52 -2.00 19.65
N ALA A 75 3.22 -1.77 19.48
CA ALA A 75 2.32 -1.43 20.58
C ALA A 75 2.26 -2.54 21.65
N LEU A 76 2.22 -3.80 21.23
CA LEU A 76 2.25 -4.96 22.14
C LEU A 76 3.58 -5.07 22.90
N ALA A 77 4.72 -4.76 22.26
CA ALA A 77 6.03 -4.85 22.90
C ALA A 77 6.28 -3.75 23.96
N PHE A 78 5.61 -2.60 23.81
CA PHE A 78 5.74 -1.47 24.71
C PHE A 78 4.56 -1.33 25.69
N ASP A 79 3.65 -2.30 25.73
CA ASP A 79 2.52 -2.28 26.66
C ASP A 79 3.02 -2.29 28.13
N PRO A 80 2.93 -1.17 28.86
CA PRO A 80 3.43 -1.07 30.22
C PRO A 80 2.59 -1.86 31.24
N SER A 81 1.48 -2.47 30.80
CA SER A 81 0.62 -3.31 31.63
C SER A 81 1.05 -4.79 31.66
N GLN A 82 2.05 -5.21 30.86
CA GLN A 82 2.57 -6.58 30.86
C GLN A 82 3.67 -6.74 31.94
N PRO A 83 3.43 -7.46 33.05
CA PRO A 83 4.47 -7.69 34.05
C PRO A 83 5.59 -8.58 33.49
N PRO A 84 6.87 -8.33 33.84
CA PRO A 84 7.97 -9.16 33.36
C PRO A 84 7.76 -10.61 33.79
N GLY A 85 7.71 -11.50 32.78
CA GLY A 85 7.48 -12.93 32.95
C GLY A 85 8.37 -13.52 34.03
N ARG A 86 7.73 -14.00 35.11
CA ARG A 86 8.36 -14.72 36.20
C ARG A 86 8.87 -16.05 35.66
N GLY A 87 10.15 -16.08 35.28
CA GLY A 87 10.86 -17.31 34.90
C GLY A 87 10.70 -18.38 35.98
N LYS A 88 9.92 -19.41 35.67
CA LYS A 88 9.69 -20.56 36.53
C LYS A 88 10.91 -21.49 36.35
N LYS A 89 11.87 -21.39 37.27
CA LYS A 89 12.93 -22.39 37.44
C LYS A 89 12.30 -23.63 38.06
N ASN A 90 12.06 -24.66 37.26
CA ASN A 90 11.93 -26.04 37.71
C ASN A 90 12.90 -26.89 36.89
#